data_AF-A0A3C1KC76-F1
#
_entry.id   AF-A0A3C1KC76-F1
#
_cell.length_a   1.000
_cell.length_b   1.000
_cell.length_c   1.000
_cell.angle_alpha   90.00
_cell.angle_beta   90.00
_cell.angle_gamma   90.00
#
_symmetry.space_group_name_H-M   'P 1'
#
loop_
_entity.id
_entity.type
_entity.pdbx_description
1 polymer ?
#
loop_
_entity_poly.entity_id
_entity_poly.type
_entity_poly.pdbx_seq_one_letter_code
_entity_poly.pdbx_strand_id
1 'polypeptide(L)'
;MSTTSRHPLLDRSVLPYELPDYAAIAVADYLPAFDAGFAQQRAEVAAITANPEPPTFENTLEALERSGDLLGRVSRTFYTVSSADGTPEIQEIEETVAPLNSAHSDAITLDPALFARVAALYEARDDLDLTPEQRYLVERRYTVMSHAGAGLDDDAKQTLR
;
A
#
# COMPACT_ATOMS: atom_id res chain seq x y z
N MET A 1 -13.19 -33.05 -10.60
CA MET A 1 -12.66 -32.10 -9.60
C MET A 1 -12.57 -30.77 -10.29
N SER A 2 -13.43 -29.82 -9.96
CA SER A 2 -13.41 -28.49 -10.59
C SER A 2 -12.13 -27.78 -10.20
N THR A 3 -11.22 -27.62 -11.16
CA THR A 3 -10.08 -26.73 -11.03
C THR A 3 -10.63 -25.32 -11.00
N THR A 4 -10.70 -24.71 -9.80
CA THR A 4 -10.82 -23.27 -9.68
C THR A 4 -9.68 -22.66 -10.48
N SER A 5 -10.00 -21.98 -11.58
CA SER A 5 -9.02 -21.29 -12.41
C SER A 5 -8.33 -20.25 -11.52
N ARG A 6 -7.06 -20.51 -11.20
CA ARG A 6 -6.24 -19.68 -10.31
C ARG A 6 -5.65 -18.56 -11.16
N HIS A 7 -5.78 -17.30 -10.72
CA HIS A 7 -5.19 -16.18 -11.46
C HIS A 7 -3.75 -15.98 -10.99
N PRO A 8 -2.76 -15.97 -11.90
CA PRO A 8 -1.34 -16.07 -11.56
C PRO A 8 -0.82 -14.90 -10.70
N LEU A 9 -1.50 -13.74 -10.77
CA LEU A 9 -1.19 -12.55 -9.96
C LEU A 9 -2.16 -12.25 -8.81
N LEU A 10 -3.38 -12.79 -8.80
CA LEU A 10 -4.36 -12.49 -7.72
C LEU A 10 -4.26 -13.49 -6.57
N ASP A 11 -3.92 -14.74 -6.89
CA ASP A 11 -3.70 -15.78 -5.91
C ASP A 11 -2.26 -15.80 -5.42
N ARG A 12 -2.04 -16.22 -4.16
CA ARG A 12 -0.68 -16.46 -3.65
C ARG A 12 -0.03 -17.62 -4.42
N SER A 13 1.23 -17.44 -4.78
CA SER A 13 2.03 -18.48 -5.41
C SER A 13 2.21 -19.66 -4.47
N VAL A 14 2.12 -20.86 -5.03
CA VAL A 14 2.40 -22.12 -4.34
C VAL A 14 3.84 -22.59 -4.52
N LEU A 15 4.65 -21.85 -5.28
CA LEU A 15 6.07 -22.16 -5.47
C LEU A 15 6.85 -21.87 -4.17
N PRO A 16 8.05 -22.47 -3.98
CA PRO A 16 8.87 -22.24 -2.80
C PRO A 16 9.09 -20.75 -2.53
N TYR A 17 8.92 -20.35 -1.27
CA TYR A 17 9.04 -18.95 -0.82
C TYR A 17 8.06 -17.97 -1.49
N GLU A 18 6.94 -18.49 -2.01
CA GLU A 18 5.95 -17.72 -2.79
C GLU A 18 6.55 -17.07 -4.05
N LEU A 19 7.57 -17.70 -4.65
CA LEU A 19 8.17 -17.24 -5.92
C LEU A 19 7.06 -17.01 -6.97
N PRO A 20 6.97 -15.83 -7.60
CA PRO A 20 5.99 -15.61 -8.67
C PRO A 20 6.18 -16.64 -9.79
N ASP A 21 5.08 -17.24 -10.24
CA ASP A 21 5.10 -18.19 -11.35
C ASP A 21 5.17 -17.42 -12.68
N TYR A 22 6.35 -16.87 -12.99
CA TYR A 22 6.57 -16.06 -14.20
C TYR A 22 6.23 -16.81 -15.49
N ALA A 23 6.28 -18.14 -15.49
CA ALA A 23 5.90 -18.95 -16.65
C ALA A 23 4.38 -18.92 -16.93
N ALA A 24 3.57 -18.65 -15.91
CA ALA A 24 2.12 -18.57 -15.99
C ALA A 24 1.57 -17.14 -16.14
N ILE A 25 2.39 -16.11 -15.97
CA ILE A 25 1.98 -14.70 -16.04
C ILE A 25 2.04 -14.22 -17.48
N ALA A 26 0.90 -13.78 -18.02
CA ALA A 26 0.82 -13.07 -19.29
C ALA A 26 0.85 -11.55 -19.09
N VAL A 27 1.29 -10.81 -20.10
CA VAL A 27 1.29 -9.33 -20.11
C VAL A 27 -0.11 -8.77 -19.80
N ALA A 28 -1.16 -9.42 -20.31
CA ALA A 28 -2.55 -9.01 -20.11
C ALA A 28 -3.05 -9.18 -18.65
N ASP A 29 -2.33 -9.93 -17.80
CA ASP A 29 -2.73 -10.15 -16.41
C ASP A 29 -2.38 -8.96 -15.50
N TYR A 30 -1.44 -8.09 -15.91
CA TYR A 30 -0.91 -7.04 -15.03
C TYR A 30 -1.93 -5.94 -14.73
N LEU A 31 -2.55 -5.32 -15.73
CA LEU A 31 -3.48 -4.21 -15.50
C LEU A 31 -4.67 -4.62 -14.62
N PRO A 32 -5.38 -5.74 -14.89
CA PRO A 32 -6.44 -6.21 -13.99
C PRO A 32 -5.94 -6.50 -12.57
N ALA A 33 -4.72 -7.01 -12.41
CA ALA A 33 -4.14 -7.29 -11.11
C ALA A 33 -3.76 -6.01 -10.33
N PHE A 34 -3.26 -4.97 -11.03
CA PHE A 34 -3.04 -3.65 -10.44
C PHE A 34 -4.36 -3.03 -9.98
N ASP A 35 -5.39 -3.03 -10.83
CA ASP A 35 -6.72 -2.51 -10.50
C ASP A 35 -7.30 -3.18 -9.25
N ALA A 36 -7.22 -4.51 -9.19
CA ALA A 36 -7.64 -5.29 -8.02
C ALA A 36 -6.82 -4.95 -6.77
N GLY A 37 -5.50 -4.84 -6.90
CA GLY A 37 -4.59 -4.47 -5.82
C GLY A 37 -4.88 -3.08 -5.25
N PHE A 38 -5.06 -2.08 -6.12
CA PHE A 38 -5.43 -0.73 -5.71
C PHE A 38 -6.79 -0.70 -5.01
N ALA A 39 -7.79 -1.38 -5.57
CA ALA A 39 -9.13 -1.43 -4.98
C ALA A 39 -9.12 -2.09 -3.61
N GLN A 40 -8.39 -3.21 -3.47
CA GLN A 40 -8.28 -3.92 -2.21
C GLN A 40 -7.59 -3.06 -1.14
N GLN A 41 -6.44 -2.44 -1.45
CA GLN A 41 -5.74 -1.62 -0.45
C GLN A 41 -6.56 -0.39 -0.04
N ARG A 42 -7.28 0.25 -0.97
CA ARG A 42 -8.19 1.35 -0.61
C ARG A 42 -9.26 0.90 0.37
N ALA A 43 -9.82 -0.30 0.19
CA ALA A 43 -10.82 -0.85 1.10
C ALA A 43 -10.23 -1.17 2.49
N GLU A 44 -9.01 -1.73 2.53
CA GLU A 44 -8.28 -2.00 3.78
C GLU A 44 -7.98 -0.71 4.55
N VAL A 45 -7.49 0.33 3.86
CA VAL A 45 -7.24 1.65 4.48
C VAL A 45 -8.54 2.31 4.94
N ALA A 46 -9.61 2.23 4.15
CA ALA A 46 -10.92 2.73 4.56
C ALA A 46 -11.44 2.03 5.83
N ALA A 47 -11.18 0.73 5.98
CA ALA A 47 -11.55 0.00 7.19
C ALA A 47 -10.74 0.48 8.42
N ILE A 48 -9.46 0.81 8.25
CA ILE A 48 -8.61 1.37 9.30
C ILE A 48 -9.12 2.75 9.73
N THR A 49 -9.40 3.63 8.77
CA THR A 49 -9.84 5.01 9.07
C THR A 49 -11.26 5.07 9.63
N ALA A 50 -12.13 4.13 9.23
CA ALA A 50 -13.49 4.03 9.74
C ALA A 50 -13.63 3.24 11.05
N ASN A 51 -12.55 2.68 11.61
CA ASN A 51 -12.62 1.92 12.85
C ASN A 51 -13.04 2.83 14.04
N PRO A 52 -14.20 2.57 14.69
CA PRO A 52 -14.71 3.41 15.77
C PRO A 52 -13.92 3.27 17.09
N GLU A 53 -13.10 2.24 17.23
CA GLU A 53 -12.26 2.05 18.41
C GLU A 53 -11.12 3.09 18.45
N PRO A 54 -10.71 3.51 19.66
CA PRO A 54 -9.53 4.34 19.82
C PRO A 54 -8.31 3.77 19.07
N PRO A 55 -7.44 4.61 18.47
CA PRO A 55 -6.26 4.13 17.78
C PRO A 55 -5.36 3.31 18.70
N THR A 56 -5.02 2.09 18.26
CA THR A 56 -3.96 1.25 18.82
C THR A 56 -2.91 0.99 17.74
N PHE A 57 -1.73 0.53 18.15
CA PHE A 57 -0.68 0.15 17.19
C PHE A 57 -1.22 -0.89 16.18
N GLU A 58 -1.94 -1.90 16.67
CA GLU A 58 -2.48 -3.01 15.89
C GLU A 58 -3.56 -2.54 14.91
N ASN A 59 -4.54 -1.78 15.40
CA ASN A 59 -5.69 -1.38 14.59
C ASN A 59 -5.39 -0.22 13.61
N THR A 60 -4.20 0.36 13.68
CA THR A 60 -3.77 1.48 12.83
C THR A 60 -2.49 1.16 12.07
N LEU A 61 -1.34 1.06 12.74
CA LEU A 61 -0.04 0.90 12.08
C LEU A 61 0.15 -0.53 11.56
N GLU A 62 -0.11 -1.54 12.39
CA GLU A 62 0.07 -2.93 11.98
C GLU A 62 -0.92 -3.32 10.87
N ALA A 63 -2.17 -2.87 10.98
CA ALA A 63 -3.16 -3.02 9.92
C ALA A 63 -2.72 -2.31 8.62
N LEU A 64 -2.16 -1.10 8.72
CA LEU A 64 -1.67 -0.35 7.56
C LEU A 64 -0.46 -1.02 6.90
N GLU A 65 0.50 -1.54 7.68
CA GLU A 65 1.67 -2.28 7.15
C GLU A 65 1.27 -3.61 6.49
N ARG A 66 0.18 -4.24 6.94
CA ARG A 66 -0.39 -5.43 6.30
C ARG A 66 -1.23 -5.13 5.07
N SER A 67 -1.71 -3.89 4.92
CA SER A 67 -2.52 -3.48 3.77
C SER A 67 -1.71 -3.52 2.47
N GLY A 68 -2.40 -3.71 1.35
CA GLY A 68 -1.79 -3.67 0.02
C GLY A 68 -0.90 -4.85 -0.29
N ASP A 69 -1.02 -5.96 0.44
CA ASP A 69 -0.25 -7.18 0.21
C ASP A 69 -0.39 -7.68 -1.25
N LEU A 70 -1.61 -7.66 -1.80
CA LEU A 70 -1.86 -7.98 -3.21
C LEU A 70 -1.13 -7.01 -4.14
N LEU A 71 -1.36 -5.70 -3.98
CA LEU A 71 -0.71 -4.67 -4.79
C LEU A 71 0.82 -4.79 -4.74
N GLY A 72 1.38 -5.01 -3.55
CA GLY A 72 2.81 -5.21 -3.35
C GLY A 72 3.35 -6.43 -4.09
N ARG A 73 2.62 -7.57 -4.12
CA ARG A 73 3.02 -8.74 -4.92
C ARG A 73 3.00 -8.45 -6.41
N VAL A 74 1.93 -7.82 -6.90
CA VAL A 74 1.79 -7.44 -8.31
C VAL A 74 2.92 -6.49 -8.72
N SER A 75 3.14 -5.42 -7.95
CA SER A 75 4.20 -4.44 -8.18
C SER A 75 5.59 -5.08 -8.21
N ARG A 76 5.94 -5.90 -7.21
CA ARG A 76 7.26 -6.57 -7.19
C ARG A 76 7.48 -7.47 -8.40
N THR A 77 6.44 -8.20 -8.81
CA THR A 77 6.48 -9.08 -9.97
C THR A 77 6.64 -8.29 -11.27
N PHE A 78 5.82 -7.24 -11.44
CA PHE A 78 5.84 -6.38 -12.63
C PHE A 78 7.17 -5.62 -12.78
N TYR A 79 7.63 -4.93 -11.74
CA TYR A 79 8.86 -4.12 -11.83
C TYR A 79 10.14 -4.96 -11.93
N THR A 80 10.10 -6.24 -11.54
CA THR A 80 11.18 -7.19 -11.86
C THR A 80 11.27 -7.42 -13.36
N VAL A 81 10.14 -7.66 -14.03
CA VAL A 81 10.09 -7.84 -15.49
C VAL A 81 10.40 -6.55 -16.22
N SER A 82 9.80 -5.42 -15.83
CA SER A 82 10.03 -4.14 -16.51
C SER A 82 11.51 -3.73 -16.51
N SER A 83 12.19 -3.92 -15.37
CA SER A 83 13.62 -3.57 -15.26
C SER A 83 14.57 -4.53 -15.99
N ALA A 84 14.24 -5.82 -16.07
CA ALA A 84 15.15 -6.85 -16.58
C ALA A 84 14.87 -7.25 -18.04
N ASP A 85 13.60 -7.21 -18.47
CA ASP A 85 13.11 -7.68 -19.76
C ASP A 85 11.92 -6.81 -20.27
N GLY A 86 12.08 -5.49 -20.18
CA GLY A 86 11.04 -4.53 -20.54
C GLY A 86 10.76 -4.48 -22.04
N THR A 87 9.69 -5.12 -22.49
CA THR A 87 9.17 -5.01 -23.86
C THR A 87 8.33 -3.73 -24.05
N PRO A 88 8.03 -3.29 -25.30
CA PRO A 88 7.14 -2.15 -25.53
C PRO A 88 5.78 -2.28 -24.83
N GLU A 89 5.19 -3.48 -24.78
CA GLU A 89 3.92 -3.72 -24.10
C GLU A 89 4.04 -3.59 -22.58
N ILE A 90 5.17 -4.01 -21.99
CA ILE A 90 5.43 -3.82 -20.56
C ILE A 90 5.64 -2.34 -20.24
N GLN A 91 6.35 -1.61 -21.10
CA GLN A 91 6.57 -0.17 -20.95
C GLN A 91 5.25 0.62 -21.02
N GLU A 92 4.33 0.26 -21.93
CA GLU A 92 2.99 0.87 -22.00
C GLU A 92 2.17 0.66 -20.72
N ILE A 93 2.27 -0.53 -20.12
CA ILE A 93 1.65 -0.80 -18.81
C ILE A 93 2.31 0.05 -17.72
N GLU A 94 3.63 0.20 -17.72
CA GLU A 94 4.33 1.02 -16.74
C GLU A 94 3.93 2.49 -16.84
N GLU A 95 3.85 3.05 -18.06
CA GLU A 95 3.38 4.41 -18.30
C GLU A 95 1.95 4.63 -17.78
N THR A 96 1.10 3.61 -17.90
CA THR A 96 -0.27 3.64 -17.38
C THR A 96 -0.31 3.56 -15.85
N VAL A 97 0.50 2.68 -15.26
CA VAL A 97 0.47 2.36 -13.82
C VAL A 97 1.23 3.39 -12.98
N ALA A 98 2.30 4.00 -13.50
CA ALA A 98 3.10 4.98 -12.77
C ALA A 98 2.28 6.14 -12.16
N PRO A 99 1.43 6.87 -12.91
CA PRO A 99 0.60 7.92 -12.33
C PRO A 99 -0.44 7.37 -11.35
N LEU A 100 -0.97 6.16 -11.57
CA LEU A 100 -1.92 5.52 -10.66
C LEU A 100 -1.26 5.16 -9.31
N ASN A 101 -0.02 4.64 -9.35
CA ASN A 101 0.78 4.37 -8.16
C ASN A 101 1.05 5.65 -7.36
N SER A 102 1.42 6.74 -8.04
CA SER A 102 1.64 8.05 -7.39
C SER A 102 0.35 8.53 -6.71
N ALA A 103 -0.76 8.58 -7.45
CA ALA A 103 -2.05 9.03 -6.92
C ALA A 103 -2.53 8.16 -5.74
N HIS A 104 -2.32 6.84 -5.80
CA HIS A 104 -2.68 5.92 -4.74
C HIS A 104 -1.82 6.11 -3.48
N SER A 105 -0.51 6.26 -3.65
CA SER A 105 0.41 6.57 -2.54
C SER A 105 0.08 7.91 -1.87
N ASP A 106 -0.19 8.94 -2.67
CA ASP A 106 -0.58 10.26 -2.19
C ASP A 106 -1.91 10.21 -1.43
N ALA A 107 -2.90 9.49 -1.98
CA ALA A 107 -4.20 9.33 -1.33
C ALA A 107 -4.09 8.73 0.07
N ILE A 108 -3.20 7.75 0.28
CA ILE A 108 -2.97 7.14 1.61
C ILE A 108 -2.15 8.07 2.50
N THR A 109 -1.07 8.65 1.97
CA THR A 109 -0.12 9.45 2.76
C THR A 109 -0.75 10.76 3.24
N LEU A 110 -1.64 11.35 2.44
CA LEU A 110 -2.32 12.61 2.70
C LEU A 110 -3.71 12.44 3.32
N ASP A 111 -4.14 11.21 3.61
CA ASP A 111 -5.45 10.95 4.23
C ASP A 111 -5.49 11.57 5.64
N PRO A 112 -6.34 12.59 5.87
CA PRO A 112 -6.40 13.28 7.16
C PRO A 112 -6.97 12.40 8.28
N ALA A 113 -7.87 11.46 7.98
CA ALA A 113 -8.42 10.54 8.96
C ALA A 113 -7.38 9.51 9.39
N LEU A 114 -6.59 8.99 8.44
CA LEU A 114 -5.47 8.12 8.77
C LEU A 114 -4.40 8.87 9.57
N PHE A 115 -4.07 10.10 9.16
CA PHE A 115 -3.11 10.93 9.88
C PHE A 115 -3.54 11.19 11.32
N ALA A 116 -4.81 11.50 11.57
CA ALA A 116 -5.32 11.70 12.92
C ALA A 116 -5.10 10.47 13.83
N ARG A 117 -5.30 9.25 13.30
CA ARG A 117 -5.03 8.01 14.06
C ARG A 117 -3.55 7.84 14.36
N VAL A 118 -2.68 8.09 13.38
CA VAL A 118 -1.22 8.01 13.54
C VAL A 118 -0.71 9.07 14.52
N ALA A 119 -1.22 10.30 14.44
CA ALA A 119 -0.88 11.40 15.33
C ALA A 119 -1.23 11.09 16.79
N ALA A 120 -2.42 10.53 17.04
CA ALA A 120 -2.81 10.11 18.39
C ALA A 120 -1.83 9.07 18.99
N LEU A 121 -1.37 8.11 18.19
CA LEU A 121 -0.36 7.13 18.63
C LEU A 121 1.01 7.78 18.84
N TYR A 122 1.39 8.73 18.00
CA TYR A 122 2.65 9.46 18.14
C TYR A 122 2.68 10.32 19.41
N GLU A 123 1.58 10.99 19.73
CA GLU A 123 1.44 11.80 20.95
C GLU A 123 1.49 10.94 22.22
N ALA A 124 0.84 9.77 22.20
CA ALA A 124 0.82 8.84 23.33
C ALA A 124 2.02 7.89 23.39
N ARG A 125 2.95 7.93 22.42
CA ARG A 125 3.99 6.88 22.24
C ARG A 125 4.87 6.65 23.48
N ASP A 126 5.04 7.65 24.34
CA ASP A 126 5.85 7.54 25.56
C ASP A 126 5.12 6.80 26.69
N ASP A 127 3.78 6.72 26.62
CA ASP A 127 2.91 6.04 27.59
C ASP A 127 2.44 4.65 27.10
N LEU A 128 2.64 4.34 25.82
CA LEU A 128 2.31 3.05 25.23
C LEU A 128 3.43 2.01 25.46
N ASP A 129 3.05 0.77 25.74
CA ASP A 129 3.97 -0.37 25.86
C ASP A 129 4.41 -0.88 24.47
N LEU A 130 5.16 -0.04 23.76
CA LEU A 130 5.68 -0.33 22.42
C LEU A 130 7.09 -0.91 22.49
N THR A 131 7.36 -1.91 21.66
CA THR A 131 8.74 -2.32 21.39
C THR A 131 9.51 -1.18 20.71
N PRO A 132 10.86 -1.19 20.72
CA PRO A 132 11.66 -0.19 20.03
C PRO A 132 11.33 -0.07 18.52
N GLU A 133 11.02 -1.19 17.87
CA GLU A 133 10.66 -1.23 16.45
C GLU A 133 9.27 -0.62 16.20
N GLN A 134 8.29 -0.93 17.06
CA GLN A 134 6.95 -0.36 16.97
C GLN A 134 6.98 1.15 17.20
N ARG A 135 7.74 1.62 18.20
CA ARG A 135 7.96 3.04 18.45
C ARG A 135 8.55 3.73 17.23
N TYR A 136 9.62 3.16 16.66
CA TYR A 136 10.24 3.70 15.46
C TYR A 136 9.26 3.76 14.28
N LEU A 137 8.41 2.75 14.10
CA LEU A 137 7.43 2.75 13.02
C LEU A 137 6.39 3.87 13.20
N VAL A 138 5.89 4.09 14.41
CA VAL A 138 4.98 5.20 14.73
C VAL A 138 5.64 6.54 14.40
N GLU A 139 6.86 6.77 14.87
CA GLU A 139 7.63 7.99 14.63
C GLU A 139 7.87 8.21 13.13
N ARG A 140 8.34 7.17 12.44
CA ARG A 140 8.62 7.21 10.99
C ARG A 140 7.37 7.54 10.20
N ARG A 141 6.24 6.89 10.48
CA ARG A 141 4.99 7.12 9.76
C ARG A 141 4.47 8.52 10.02
N TYR A 142 4.48 8.99 11.26
CA TYR A 142 4.08 10.35 11.61
C TYR A 142 4.94 11.40 10.87
N THR A 143 6.27 11.24 10.88
CA THR A 143 7.18 12.15 10.17
C THR A 143 6.89 12.21 8.67
N VAL A 144 6.73 11.06 8.02
CA VAL A 144 6.45 11.00 6.57
C VAL A 144 5.14 11.72 6.24
N MET A 145 4.06 11.42 6.96
CA MET A 145 2.76 12.06 6.69
C MET A 145 2.77 13.56 7.01
N SER A 146 3.47 13.97 8.08
CA SER A 146 3.63 15.38 8.43
C SER A 146 4.39 16.15 7.35
N HIS A 147 5.51 15.59 6.86
CA HIS A 147 6.30 16.21 5.79
C HIS A 147 5.56 16.24 4.44
N ALA A 148 4.70 15.26 4.17
CA ALA A 148 3.83 15.26 3.00
C ALA A 148 2.70 16.31 3.11
N GLY A 149 2.43 16.83 4.31
CA GLY A 149 1.41 17.84 4.54
C GLY A 149 0.04 17.27 4.95
N ALA A 150 -0.03 16.03 5.43
CA ALA A 150 -1.29 15.41 5.86
C ALA A 150 -1.97 16.17 7.02
N GLY A 151 -1.17 16.76 7.92
CA GLY A 151 -1.62 17.59 9.05
C GLY A 151 -1.81 19.07 8.75
N LEU A 152 -1.62 19.51 7.49
CA LEU A 152 -1.86 20.89 7.09
C LEU A 152 -3.36 21.14 6.89
N ASP A 153 -3.82 22.33 7.29
CA ASP A 153 -5.14 22.84 6.91
C ASP A 153 -5.17 23.20 5.41
N ASP A 154 -6.37 23.47 4.90
CA ASP A 154 -6.58 23.71 3.47
C ASP A 154 -5.77 24.92 2.94
N ASP A 155 -5.54 25.92 3.79
CA ASP A 155 -4.76 27.11 3.47
C ASP A 155 -3.25 26.79 3.36
N ALA A 156 -2.70 25.99 4.28
CA ALA A 156 -1.30 25.57 4.22
C ALA A 156 -1.02 24.53 3.11
N LYS A 157 -2.02 23.72 2.73
CA LYS A 157 -1.93 22.79 1.58
C LYS A 157 -1.80 23.50 0.22
N GLN A 158 -2.37 24.70 0.06
CA GLN A 158 -2.22 25.49 -1.17
C GLN A 158 -0.80 26.04 -1.38
N THR A 159 -0.04 26.25 -0.29
CA THR A 159 1.33 26.79 -0.37
C THR A 159 2.37 25.71 -0.70
N LEU A 160 2.04 24.43 -0.51
CA LEU A 160 2.92 23.28 -0.76
C LEU A 160 2.86 22.76 -2.21
N ARG A 161 1.81 23.10 -2.97
CA ARG A 161 1.65 22.76 -4.40
C ARG A 161 2.51 23.66 -5.29
#